data_AF-A0A4V3HRK8-F1
#
_entry.id   AF-A0A4V3HRK8-F1
#
_cell.length_a   1.000
_cell.length_b   1.000
_cell.length_c   1.000
_cell.angle_alpha   90.00
_cell.angle_beta   90.00
_cell.angle_gamma   90.00
#
_symmetry.space_group_name_H-M   'P 1'
#
loop_
_entity.id
_entity.type
_entity.pdbx_description
1 polymer ?
#
loop_
_entity_poly.entity_id
_entity_poly.type
_entity_poly.pdbx_seq_one_letter_code
_entity_poly.pdbx_strand_id
1 'polypeptide(L)'
;MSSNNQQQYAPPSGPPPSNTFAPPAGPPPGPKNGDFAPPSGPPPTQSYAAPPGPPRSHGDFGPPPGPPPSQHFAPPPGPPSSQNNYGPPPGPPPAQDNYGPPPGPPPSDSKPKHDWEAAVPDTSLFPPPPAFFSGFDRSPANNSTEAEAEAGEEWVNQYPLLQPIHLDKPALEALHANRINLLQPQGFHGSLNQVAPGVWEASTPKHAPDNCIIGYPPLYSVQSHSPLSTGRPFKIYYEVQIRQAGGKEVDVALGFTALPYPNFRLPGWHRGSLAVHGDDGHKYINDRWGGKSFTTPFRAGERLGVGMSFSPNNGAVNVDVFFTRDGKLTGSWNLHEEADAEQDGPVTGLEGYHDLSCAIGSFDKNIYEIIFDPGRWKYQP
;
A
#
# COMPACT_ATOMS: atom_id res chain seq x y z
N MET A 1 40.73 -46.88 1.05
CA MET A 1 41.14 -46.75 2.46
C MET A 1 40.76 -45.37 2.95
N SER A 2 40.25 -45.30 4.19
CA SER A 2 39.94 -44.12 5.03
C SER A 2 38.59 -43.42 4.75
N SER A 3 37.46 -43.78 5.42
CA SER A 3 37.01 -43.44 6.80
C SER A 3 36.66 -41.94 6.92
N ASN A 4 35.42 -41.43 6.82
CA ASN A 4 34.14 -41.64 7.53
C ASN A 4 34.13 -41.16 9.00
N ASN A 5 33.51 -39.99 9.27
CA ASN A 5 32.81 -39.73 10.53
C ASN A 5 31.78 -38.58 10.37
N GLN A 6 30.50 -38.94 10.27
CA GLN A 6 29.35 -38.05 10.41
C GLN A 6 29.02 -37.91 11.91
N GLN A 7 28.95 -36.70 12.46
CA GLN A 7 28.32 -36.48 13.76
C GLN A 7 26.84 -36.13 13.55
N GLN A 8 26.00 -37.13 13.82
CA GLN A 8 24.55 -37.01 14.00
C GLN A 8 24.26 -36.29 15.32
N TYR A 9 23.47 -35.22 15.27
CA TYR A 9 22.88 -34.61 16.47
C TYR A 9 21.55 -35.33 16.76
N ALA A 10 21.46 -36.03 17.90
CA ALA A 10 20.24 -36.68 18.36
C ALA A 10 19.44 -35.72 19.26
N PRO A 11 18.10 -35.61 19.11
CA PRO A 11 17.29 -34.83 20.04
C PRO A 11 17.14 -35.56 21.38
N PRO A 12 17.04 -34.83 22.50
CA PRO A 12 16.94 -35.44 23.83
C PRO A 12 15.62 -36.20 24.00
N SER A 13 15.72 -37.36 24.66
CA SER A 13 14.61 -38.23 25.04
C SER A 13 13.96 -37.76 26.35
N GLY A 14 12.70 -37.34 26.29
CA GLY A 14 11.84 -37.14 27.47
C GLY A 14 10.57 -36.35 27.14
N PRO A 15 9.39 -36.71 27.70
CA PRO A 15 8.18 -35.91 27.52
C PRO A 15 8.27 -34.59 28.30
N PRO A 16 7.69 -33.48 27.79
CA PRO A 16 7.62 -32.23 28.53
C PRO A 16 6.74 -32.38 29.78
N PRO A 17 7.05 -31.68 30.90
CA PRO A 17 6.27 -31.78 32.12
C PRO A 17 4.84 -31.26 31.91
N SER A 18 3.88 -32.13 32.21
CA SER A 18 2.44 -31.83 32.23
C SER A 18 2.11 -30.98 33.46
N ASN A 19 1.93 -29.66 33.28
CA ASN A 19 1.20 -28.86 34.25
C ASN A 19 -0.30 -28.99 33.98
N THR A 20 -0.92 -29.92 34.70
CA THR A 20 -2.38 -30.01 34.88
C THR A 20 -2.87 -28.75 35.59
N PHE A 21 -3.46 -27.81 34.87
CA PHE A 21 -4.40 -26.83 35.42
C PHE A 21 -5.80 -27.18 34.91
N ALA A 22 -6.69 -27.55 35.83
CA ALA A 22 -8.10 -27.76 35.53
C ALA A 22 -8.76 -26.40 35.23
N PRO A 23 -9.66 -26.30 34.24
CA PRO A 23 -10.38 -25.07 33.96
C PRO A 23 -11.37 -24.74 35.10
N PRO A 24 -11.52 -23.46 35.50
CA PRO A 24 -12.59 -23.05 36.41
C PRO A 24 -13.96 -23.30 35.80
N ALA A 25 -14.92 -23.73 36.61
CA ALA A 25 -16.32 -23.79 36.22
C ALA A 25 -16.94 -22.39 36.26
N GLY A 26 -17.40 -21.89 35.11
CA GLY A 26 -18.38 -20.80 35.03
C GLY A 26 -17.88 -19.49 34.38
N PRO A 27 -18.78 -18.72 33.77
CA PRO A 27 -18.45 -17.47 33.09
C PRO A 27 -18.14 -16.33 34.10
N PRO A 28 -17.23 -15.39 33.75
CA PRO A 28 -16.91 -14.26 34.61
C PRO A 28 -18.09 -13.25 34.72
N PRO A 29 -18.33 -12.68 35.91
CA PRO A 29 -19.41 -11.71 36.12
C PRO A 29 -19.06 -10.33 35.54
N GLY A 30 -20.04 -9.68 34.91
CA GLY A 30 -19.91 -8.34 34.33
C GLY A 30 -19.71 -7.23 35.37
N PRO A 31 -19.13 -6.06 34.97
CA PRO A 31 -18.86 -4.99 35.92
C PRO A 31 -20.15 -4.33 36.41
N LYS A 32 -20.28 -4.26 37.74
CA LYS A 32 -21.28 -3.46 38.45
C LYS A 32 -20.76 -2.04 38.65
N ASN A 33 -21.67 -1.08 38.52
CA ASN A 33 -21.50 0.32 38.87
C ASN A 33 -21.10 0.53 40.33
N GLY A 34 -20.24 1.52 40.57
CA GLY A 34 -20.14 2.26 41.84
C GLY A 34 -18.98 1.84 42.73
N ASP A 35 -17.90 2.63 42.72
CA ASP A 35 -17.25 3.22 43.92
C ASP A 35 -15.81 3.64 43.60
N PHE A 36 -15.62 4.86 43.09
CA PHE A 36 -14.40 5.64 43.31
C PHE A 36 -14.81 7.11 43.49
N ALA A 37 -14.52 7.63 44.68
CA ALA A 37 -14.79 9.03 45.05
C ALA A 37 -13.87 10.00 44.26
N PRO A 38 -14.38 11.17 43.83
CA PRO A 38 -13.56 12.15 43.14
C PRO A 38 -12.63 12.92 44.11
N PRO A 39 -11.44 13.35 43.67
CA PRO A 39 -10.55 14.18 44.46
C PRO A 39 -11.15 15.59 44.68
N SER A 40 -10.88 16.17 45.84
CA SER A 40 -11.28 17.53 46.20
C SER A 40 -10.34 18.57 45.57
N GLY A 41 -10.82 19.34 44.61
CA GLY A 41 -10.17 20.57 44.11
C GLY A 41 -10.63 20.98 42.71
N PRO A 42 -10.86 22.28 42.44
CA PRO A 42 -11.25 22.74 41.10
C PRO A 42 -10.06 22.73 40.12
N PRO A 43 -10.26 22.34 38.84
CA PRO A 43 -9.24 22.42 37.80
C PRO A 43 -9.02 23.87 37.29
N PRO A 44 -7.82 24.21 36.80
CA PRO A 44 -7.48 25.55 36.34
C PRO A 44 -8.15 25.91 35.00
N THR A 45 -8.82 27.05 34.95
CA THR A 45 -9.41 27.63 33.74
C THR A 45 -8.38 28.42 32.94
N GLN A 46 -8.10 28.01 31.70
CA GLN A 46 -7.53 28.90 30.68
C GLN A 46 -8.66 29.47 29.83
N SER A 47 -8.79 30.79 29.86
CA SER A 47 -9.85 31.59 29.26
C SER A 47 -9.54 31.84 27.78
N TYR A 48 -10.31 31.25 26.86
CA TYR A 48 -10.47 31.79 25.50
C TYR A 48 -11.84 32.42 25.39
N ALA A 49 -11.87 33.75 25.22
CA ALA A 49 -13.09 34.50 25.00
C ALA A 49 -13.48 34.43 23.50
N ALA A 50 -14.70 33.98 23.21
CA ALA A 50 -15.31 34.10 21.90
C ALA A 50 -15.85 35.54 21.69
N PRO A 51 -15.70 36.15 20.51
CA PRO A 51 -16.35 37.42 20.21
C PRO A 51 -17.84 37.23 19.87
N PRO A 52 -18.72 38.19 20.23
CA PRO A 52 -20.16 38.07 19.97
C PRO A 52 -20.57 38.72 18.64
N GLY A 53 -21.40 38.02 17.85
CA GLY A 53 -22.14 38.62 16.73
C GLY A 53 -23.00 37.61 15.94
N PRO A 54 -24.26 37.92 15.59
CA PRO A 54 -25.16 37.01 14.87
C PRO A 54 -24.91 37.00 13.35
N PRO A 55 -25.38 35.97 12.61
CA PRO A 55 -25.06 35.79 11.20
C PRO A 55 -25.82 36.79 10.32
N ARG A 56 -25.14 37.42 9.37
CA ARG A 56 -25.76 38.22 8.30
C ARG A 56 -25.63 37.55 6.94
N SER A 57 -26.74 37.62 6.22
CA SER A 57 -27.03 37.11 4.87
C SER A 57 -26.18 37.76 3.77
N HIS A 58 -26.06 37.01 2.67
CA HIS A 58 -25.81 37.39 1.27
C HIS A 58 -25.67 38.89 0.95
N GLY A 59 -24.56 39.25 0.30
CA GLY A 59 -24.38 40.52 -0.39
C GLY A 59 -23.01 40.62 -1.07
N ASP A 60 -23.04 40.87 -2.39
CA ASP A 60 -21.94 41.11 -3.31
C ASP A 60 -20.79 41.98 -2.78
N PHE A 61 -19.55 41.57 -3.06
CA PHE A 61 -18.41 42.48 -3.18
C PHE A 61 -17.56 42.11 -4.39
N GLY A 62 -17.61 42.94 -5.43
CA GLY A 62 -16.73 42.88 -6.59
C GLY A 62 -15.31 43.37 -6.27
N PRO A 63 -14.31 42.99 -7.07
CA PRO A 63 -12.91 43.36 -6.84
C PRO A 63 -12.67 44.87 -7.06
N PRO A 64 -11.74 45.50 -6.31
CA PRO A 64 -11.39 46.91 -6.51
C PRO A 64 -10.69 47.13 -7.86
N PRO A 65 -10.89 48.29 -8.53
CA PRO A 65 -10.23 48.60 -9.78
C PRO A 65 -8.80 49.11 -9.53
N GLY A 66 -7.80 48.40 -10.05
CA GLY A 66 -6.41 48.88 -10.13
C GLY A 66 -5.41 47.77 -10.48
N PRO A 67 -4.43 48.00 -11.37
CA PRO A 67 -3.44 47.00 -11.73
C PRO A 67 -2.39 46.82 -10.60
N PRO A 68 -1.85 45.61 -10.42
CA PRO A 68 -0.81 45.33 -9.42
C PRO A 68 0.54 45.97 -9.81
N PRO A 69 1.38 46.38 -8.82
CA PRO A 69 2.66 47.03 -9.09
C PRO A 69 3.70 46.05 -9.64
N SER A 70 4.16 46.30 -10.86
CA SER A 70 5.28 45.63 -11.51
C SER A 70 6.62 46.17 -11.02
N GLN A 71 7.46 45.33 -10.44
CA GLN A 71 8.88 45.65 -10.22
C GLN A 71 9.64 45.47 -11.55
N HIS A 72 10.13 46.59 -12.09
CA HIS A 72 10.96 46.62 -13.29
C HIS A 72 12.42 46.28 -12.95
N PHE A 73 12.93 45.15 -13.48
CA PHE A 73 14.37 44.96 -13.69
C PHE A 73 14.64 45.04 -15.20
N ALA A 74 15.46 46.00 -15.61
CA ALA A 74 15.93 46.14 -16.99
C ALA A 74 17.15 45.23 -17.24
N PRO A 75 17.22 44.52 -18.38
CA PRO A 75 18.40 43.73 -18.75
C PRO A 75 19.49 44.61 -19.40
N PRO A 76 20.80 44.26 -19.23
CA PRO A 76 21.88 44.93 -19.94
C PRO A 76 21.97 44.46 -21.41
N PRO A 77 22.50 45.29 -22.34
CA PRO A 77 22.57 44.96 -23.75
C PRO A 77 23.83 44.13 -24.10
N GLY A 78 23.65 42.98 -24.76
CA GLY A 78 24.72 42.20 -25.40
C GLY A 78 24.17 40.93 -26.08
N PRO A 79 24.68 40.52 -27.27
CA PRO A 79 24.07 39.46 -28.08
C PRO A 79 24.44 38.03 -27.61
N PRO A 80 23.66 37.00 -27.97
CA PRO A 80 23.81 35.66 -27.43
C PRO A 80 24.86 34.85 -28.22
N SER A 81 25.70 34.10 -27.51
CA SER A 81 26.46 33.01 -28.14
C SER A 81 26.35 31.72 -27.32
N SER A 82 25.95 30.69 -28.04
CA SER A 82 25.91 29.28 -27.68
C SER A 82 27.30 28.72 -27.41
N GLN A 83 27.47 27.96 -26.33
CA GLN A 83 28.21 26.68 -26.23
C GLN A 83 28.59 26.40 -24.77
N ASN A 84 27.89 25.46 -24.13
CA ASN A 84 28.36 24.83 -22.89
C ASN A 84 29.40 23.77 -23.25
N ASN A 85 30.69 24.09 -23.06
CA ASN A 85 31.73 23.08 -22.95
C ASN A 85 32.88 23.60 -22.06
N TYR A 86 32.86 23.25 -20.78
CA TYR A 86 34.02 23.42 -19.89
C TYR A 86 34.36 22.07 -19.24
N GLY A 87 35.52 21.53 -19.64
CA GLY A 87 36.16 20.39 -18.99
C GLY A 87 36.93 20.82 -17.73
N PRO A 88 37.34 19.86 -16.88
CA PRO A 88 38.04 20.15 -15.63
C PRO A 88 39.46 20.73 -15.87
N PRO A 89 39.97 21.58 -14.97
CA PRO A 89 41.30 22.18 -15.09
C PRO A 89 42.41 21.13 -14.89
N PRO A 90 43.55 21.22 -15.61
CA PRO A 90 44.68 20.32 -15.43
C PRO A 90 45.61 20.78 -14.29
N GLY A 91 45.91 19.88 -13.36
CA GLY A 91 47.02 19.99 -12.39
C GLY A 91 46.64 19.63 -10.94
N PRO A 92 47.51 18.94 -10.18
CA PRO A 92 47.23 18.58 -8.79
C PRO A 92 47.31 19.79 -7.84
N PRO A 93 46.52 19.84 -6.75
CA PRO A 93 46.57 20.91 -5.74
C PRO A 93 47.89 20.92 -4.96
N PRO A 94 48.39 22.09 -4.49
CA PRO A 94 49.58 22.17 -3.65
C PRO A 94 49.35 21.61 -2.24
N ALA A 95 50.31 20.86 -1.71
CA ALA A 95 50.34 20.44 -0.31
C ALA A 95 50.68 21.63 0.61
N GLN A 96 49.85 21.87 1.63
CA GLN A 96 50.14 22.81 2.71
C GLN A 96 50.52 22.04 3.98
N ASP A 97 51.81 21.74 4.11
CA ASP A 97 52.46 21.42 5.38
C ASP A 97 52.98 22.73 6.00
N ASN A 98 52.28 23.29 7.00
CA ASN A 98 52.89 24.06 8.10
C ASN A 98 51.83 24.70 9.01
N TYR A 99 51.46 24.01 10.08
CA TYR A 99 51.09 24.64 11.35
C TYR A 99 51.68 23.81 12.48
N GLY A 100 52.85 24.24 13.00
CA GLY A 100 53.42 23.70 14.23
C GLY A 100 52.78 24.37 15.46
N PRO A 101 52.56 23.64 16.57
CA PRO A 101 52.02 24.21 17.79
C PRO A 101 53.02 25.16 18.49
N PRO A 102 52.56 26.17 19.23
CA PRO A 102 53.42 27.14 19.90
C PRO A 102 54.25 26.50 21.04
N PRO A 103 55.48 26.97 21.29
CA PRO A 103 56.34 26.41 22.33
C PRO A 103 55.89 26.87 23.74
N GLY A 104 55.44 25.93 24.56
CA GLY A 104 55.19 26.09 26.00
C GLY A 104 54.68 24.78 26.62
N PRO A 105 54.98 24.48 27.90
CA PRO A 105 54.45 23.29 28.54
C PRO A 105 52.91 23.40 28.68
N PRO A 106 52.15 22.33 28.44
CA PRO A 106 50.69 22.37 28.53
C PRO A 106 50.23 22.65 29.97
N PRO A 107 49.16 23.45 30.16
CA PRO A 107 48.51 23.59 31.47
C PRO A 107 48.01 22.22 31.96
N SER A 108 48.22 21.92 33.23
CA SER A 108 47.64 20.76 33.93
C SER A 108 46.13 20.99 34.10
N ASP A 109 45.34 20.60 33.10
CA ASP A 109 43.88 20.56 33.21
C ASP A 109 43.43 19.32 34.00
N SER A 110 43.42 19.48 35.33
CA SER A 110 42.58 18.66 36.21
C SER A 110 41.12 19.12 36.07
N LYS A 111 40.44 18.70 35.01
CA LYS A 111 38.98 18.74 34.92
C LYS A 111 38.45 17.32 34.79
N PRO A 112 37.43 16.91 35.56
CA PRO A 112 36.84 15.59 35.40
C PRO A 112 36.29 15.47 33.98
N LYS A 113 36.81 14.51 33.20
CA LYS A 113 36.23 14.12 31.92
C LYS A 113 34.81 13.62 32.20
N HIS A 114 33.81 14.36 31.73
CA HIS A 114 32.44 13.87 31.73
C HIS A 114 32.31 12.79 30.67
N ASP A 115 32.22 11.54 31.14
CA ASP A 115 32.16 10.32 30.36
C ASP A 115 30.74 10.10 29.80
N TRP A 116 30.27 11.03 28.97
CA TRP A 116 28.94 10.91 28.35
C TRP A 116 28.85 9.73 27.38
N GLU A 117 30.00 9.31 26.82
CA GLU A 117 30.11 8.15 25.93
C GLU A 117 29.86 6.82 26.67
N ALA A 118 30.13 6.76 27.98
CA ALA A 118 29.81 5.59 28.81
C ALA A 118 28.32 5.49 29.21
N ALA A 119 27.54 6.56 28.98
CA ALA A 119 26.11 6.60 29.31
C ALA A 119 25.19 6.25 28.13
N VAL A 120 25.74 6.09 26.92
CA VAL A 120 24.97 5.68 25.73
C VAL A 120 25.19 4.18 25.51
N PRO A 121 24.21 3.31 25.80
CA PRO A 121 24.33 1.89 25.48
C PRO A 121 24.51 1.71 23.97
N ASP A 122 25.32 0.72 23.57
CA ASP A 122 25.57 0.35 22.18
C ASP A 122 24.25 0.22 21.40
N THR A 123 23.98 1.19 20.54
CA THR A 123 22.72 1.29 19.80
C THR A 123 22.67 0.38 18.59
N SER A 124 23.76 -0.33 18.27
CA SER A 124 23.82 -1.27 17.14
C SER A 124 22.96 -2.52 17.35
N LEU A 125 22.52 -2.77 18.58
CA LEU A 125 21.62 -3.88 18.95
C LEU A 125 20.15 -3.48 18.97
N PHE A 126 19.82 -2.18 18.83
CA PHE A 126 18.42 -1.80 18.66
C PHE A 126 17.95 -2.22 17.26
N PRO A 127 16.70 -2.70 17.13
CA PRO A 127 16.10 -2.82 15.81
C PRO A 127 16.20 -1.46 15.11
N PRO A 128 16.31 -1.43 13.76
CA PRO A 128 16.26 -0.17 13.04
C PRO A 128 15.00 0.58 13.49
N PRO A 129 15.08 1.92 13.65
CA PRO A 129 13.90 2.69 14.02
C PRO A 129 12.76 2.35 13.05
N PRO A 130 11.51 2.27 13.53
CA PRO A 130 10.37 2.09 12.65
C PRO A 130 10.46 3.09 11.51
N ALA A 131 10.14 2.66 10.29
CA ALA A 131 10.09 3.58 9.17
C ALA A 131 8.98 4.60 9.45
N PHE A 132 9.36 5.79 9.97
CA PHE A 132 8.44 6.90 10.25
C PHE A 132 7.68 7.39 9.00
N PHE A 133 8.06 6.90 7.82
CA PHE A 133 7.41 7.18 6.53
C PHE A 133 7.28 5.85 5.78
N SER A 134 6.28 5.04 6.12
CA SER A 134 6.03 3.78 5.41
C SER A 134 5.25 3.98 4.11
N GLY A 135 4.48 5.08 4.01
CA GLY A 135 3.72 5.50 2.82
C GLY A 135 4.20 6.83 2.24
N PHE A 136 3.85 7.08 0.99
CA PHE A 136 4.16 8.31 0.26
C PHE A 136 2.94 9.22 0.23
N ASP A 137 3.11 10.53 0.46
CA ASP A 137 2.03 11.52 0.27
C ASP A 137 1.58 11.60 -1.20
N ARG A 138 2.51 11.34 -2.13
CA ARG A 138 2.29 11.31 -3.59
C ARG A 138 3.19 10.26 -4.22
N SER A 139 2.67 9.56 -5.22
CA SER A 139 3.45 8.62 -6.01
C SER A 139 4.58 9.36 -6.74
N PRO A 140 5.78 8.77 -6.87
CA PRO A 140 6.85 9.34 -7.68
C PRO A 140 6.58 9.30 -9.19
N ALA A 141 5.54 8.56 -9.63
CA ALA A 141 5.13 8.44 -11.02
C ALA A 141 3.83 9.23 -11.26
N ASN A 142 2.69 8.55 -11.44
CA ASN A 142 1.42 9.20 -11.76
C ASN A 142 0.55 9.38 -10.51
N ASN A 143 -0.21 10.47 -10.50
CA ASN A 143 -1.07 10.82 -9.38
C ASN A 143 -2.42 11.28 -9.92
N SER A 144 -3.49 10.83 -9.26
CA SER A 144 -4.84 11.33 -9.49
C SER A 144 -4.97 12.81 -9.11
N THR A 145 -5.93 13.51 -9.72
CA THR A 145 -6.35 14.81 -9.19
C THR A 145 -7.00 14.66 -7.83
N GLU A 146 -6.92 15.72 -7.01
CA GLU A 146 -7.57 15.78 -5.69
C GLU A 146 -9.10 15.65 -5.82
N ALA A 147 -9.69 16.32 -6.80
CA ALA A 147 -11.13 16.25 -7.06
C ALA A 147 -11.63 14.83 -7.39
N GLU A 148 -10.86 14.02 -8.14
CA GLU A 148 -11.24 12.62 -8.40
C GLU A 148 -11.04 11.73 -7.18
N ALA A 149 -10.03 12.02 -6.35
CA ALA A 149 -9.84 11.33 -5.08
C ALA A 149 -10.99 11.63 -4.11
N GLU A 150 -11.43 12.89 -4.00
CA GLU A 150 -12.60 13.29 -3.22
C GLU A 150 -13.89 12.68 -3.76
N ALA A 151 -14.11 12.71 -5.08
CA ALA A 151 -15.28 12.09 -5.69
C ALA A 151 -15.36 10.57 -5.43
N GLY A 152 -14.22 9.88 -5.44
CA GLY A 152 -14.16 8.47 -5.05
C GLY A 152 -14.48 8.23 -3.58
N GLU A 153 -14.02 9.12 -2.69
CA GLU A 153 -14.31 9.07 -1.26
C GLU A 153 -15.81 9.32 -0.98
N GLU A 154 -16.39 10.34 -1.61
CA GLU A 154 -17.83 10.60 -1.55
C GLU A 154 -18.64 9.39 -2.03
N TRP A 155 -18.19 8.75 -3.11
CA TRP A 155 -18.84 7.56 -3.65
C TRP A 155 -18.80 6.40 -2.64
N VAL A 156 -17.66 6.05 -2.05
CA VAL A 156 -17.60 4.93 -1.09
C VAL A 156 -18.40 5.20 0.19
N ASN A 157 -18.56 6.47 0.57
CA ASN A 157 -19.41 6.88 1.68
C ASN A 157 -20.91 6.72 1.36
N GLN A 158 -21.29 6.91 0.10
CA GLN A 158 -22.67 6.67 -0.36
C GLN A 158 -23.00 5.19 -0.55
N TYR A 159 -22.02 4.38 -0.94
CA TYR A 159 -22.20 2.96 -1.28
C TYR A 159 -21.43 2.04 -0.29
N PRO A 160 -22.06 1.59 0.81
CA PRO A 160 -21.44 0.67 1.75
C PRO A 160 -21.12 -0.69 1.11
N LEU A 161 -20.09 -1.38 1.63
CA LEU A 161 -19.71 -2.71 1.16
C LEU A 161 -20.86 -3.71 1.31
N LEU A 162 -21.05 -4.52 0.28
CA LEU A 162 -22.05 -5.60 0.25
C LEU A 162 -21.66 -6.69 1.24
N GLN A 163 -22.66 -7.20 1.94
CA GLN A 163 -22.50 -8.45 2.68
C GLN A 163 -22.26 -9.62 1.71
N PRO A 164 -21.63 -10.72 2.17
CA PRO A 164 -21.43 -11.90 1.34
C PRO A 164 -22.70 -12.35 0.64
N ILE A 165 -22.61 -12.55 -0.67
CA ILE A 165 -23.75 -12.90 -1.51
C ILE A 165 -23.90 -14.41 -1.64
N HIS A 166 -25.14 -14.86 -1.78
CA HIS A 166 -25.41 -16.23 -2.17
C HIS A 166 -25.23 -16.37 -3.68
N LEU A 167 -24.19 -17.08 -4.10
CA LEU A 167 -23.96 -17.37 -5.52
C LEU A 167 -24.98 -18.41 -6.00
N ASP A 168 -25.66 -18.10 -7.10
CA ASP A 168 -26.54 -19.05 -7.76
C ASP A 168 -25.72 -20.20 -8.40
N LYS A 169 -26.42 -21.26 -8.81
CA LYS A 169 -25.76 -22.45 -9.37
C LYS A 169 -24.86 -22.12 -10.58
N PRO A 170 -25.29 -21.32 -11.57
CA PRO A 170 -24.41 -20.90 -12.67
C PRO A 170 -23.15 -20.14 -12.21
N ALA A 171 -23.28 -19.22 -11.25
CA ALA A 171 -22.13 -18.48 -10.72
C ALA A 171 -21.15 -19.41 -9.98
N LEU A 172 -21.65 -20.37 -9.20
CA LEU A 172 -20.80 -21.37 -8.52
C LEU A 172 -20.07 -22.27 -9.53
N GLU A 173 -20.77 -22.73 -10.57
CA GLU A 173 -20.16 -23.52 -11.65
C GLU A 173 -19.09 -22.72 -12.40
N ALA A 174 -19.34 -21.43 -12.66
CA ALA A 174 -18.38 -20.54 -13.28
C ALA A 174 -17.14 -20.32 -12.40
N LEU A 175 -17.34 -20.10 -11.08
CA LEU A 175 -16.27 -19.95 -10.11
C LEU A 175 -15.37 -21.19 -10.05
N HIS A 176 -15.97 -22.39 -9.89
CA HIS A 176 -15.22 -23.65 -9.86
C HIS A 176 -14.46 -23.95 -11.16
N ALA A 177 -14.97 -23.48 -12.30
CA ALA A 177 -14.34 -23.64 -13.60
C ALA A 177 -13.36 -22.51 -13.96
N ASN A 178 -13.08 -21.56 -13.06
CA ASN A 178 -12.29 -20.35 -13.31
C ASN A 178 -12.79 -19.52 -14.51
N ARG A 179 -14.11 -19.55 -14.76
CA ARG A 179 -14.79 -18.81 -15.82
C ARG A 179 -15.27 -17.47 -15.29
N ILE A 180 -14.33 -16.59 -15.00
CA ILE A 180 -14.63 -15.24 -14.53
C ILE A 180 -14.97 -14.36 -15.73
N ASN A 181 -16.15 -13.75 -15.67
CA ASN A 181 -16.58 -12.73 -16.62
C ASN A 181 -16.07 -11.38 -16.15
N LEU A 182 -15.58 -10.57 -17.07
CA LEU A 182 -15.17 -9.20 -16.79
C LEU A 182 -16.27 -8.25 -17.22
N LEU A 183 -16.79 -7.48 -16.26
CA LEU A 183 -17.83 -6.50 -16.54
C LEU A 183 -17.17 -5.23 -17.06
N GLN A 184 -17.61 -4.77 -18.22
CA GLN A 184 -17.17 -3.50 -18.75
C GLN A 184 -17.74 -2.36 -17.89
N PRO A 185 -16.89 -1.53 -17.25
CA PRO A 185 -17.38 -0.47 -16.40
C PRO A 185 -18.14 0.60 -17.21
N GLN A 186 -19.14 1.23 -16.58
CA GLN A 186 -19.81 2.38 -17.21
C GLN A 186 -18.78 3.47 -17.51
N GLY A 187 -18.78 3.98 -18.75
CA GLY A 187 -17.79 4.96 -19.19
C GLY A 187 -16.43 4.37 -19.56
N PHE A 188 -16.28 3.04 -19.68
CA PHE A 188 -15.03 2.43 -20.13
C PHE A 188 -14.70 2.84 -21.57
N HIS A 189 -13.55 3.49 -21.73
CA HIS A 189 -13.00 3.87 -23.03
C HIS A 189 -11.98 2.83 -23.47
N GLY A 190 -12.38 1.88 -24.30
CA GLY A 190 -11.50 0.79 -24.69
C GLY A 190 -12.24 -0.39 -25.30
N SER A 191 -11.56 -1.53 -25.39
CA SER A 191 -12.19 -2.81 -25.70
C SER A 191 -11.83 -3.86 -24.65
N LEU A 192 -12.77 -4.79 -24.42
CA LEU A 192 -12.64 -5.88 -23.47
C LEU A 192 -13.25 -7.12 -24.11
N ASN A 193 -12.39 -8.04 -24.56
CA ASN A 193 -12.80 -9.19 -25.36
C ASN A 193 -12.32 -10.49 -24.73
N GLN A 194 -13.18 -11.50 -24.65
CA GLN A 194 -12.76 -12.84 -24.26
C GLN A 194 -12.10 -13.52 -25.47
N VAL A 195 -10.79 -13.75 -25.40
CA VAL A 195 -10.00 -14.32 -26.52
C VAL A 195 -9.83 -15.83 -26.39
N ALA A 196 -9.99 -16.38 -25.18
CA ALA A 196 -10.09 -17.81 -24.92
C ALA A 196 -10.87 -18.03 -23.60
N PRO A 197 -11.35 -19.26 -23.31
CA PRO A 197 -11.92 -19.57 -22.01
C PRO A 197 -10.97 -19.19 -20.86
N GLY A 198 -11.42 -18.33 -19.95
CA GLY A 198 -10.60 -17.84 -18.83
C GLY A 198 -9.50 -16.84 -19.22
N VAL A 199 -9.50 -16.32 -20.46
CA VAL A 199 -8.53 -15.31 -20.93
C VAL A 199 -9.25 -14.16 -21.62
N TRP A 200 -8.98 -12.96 -21.14
CA TRP A 200 -9.52 -11.71 -21.68
C TRP A 200 -8.40 -10.83 -22.18
N GLU A 201 -8.62 -10.12 -23.28
CA GLU A 201 -7.77 -9.04 -23.73
C GLU A 201 -8.48 -7.72 -23.48
N ALA A 202 -7.77 -6.77 -22.87
CA ALA A 202 -8.23 -5.42 -22.65
C ALA A 202 -7.31 -4.44 -23.37
N SER A 203 -7.88 -3.36 -23.91
CA SER A 203 -7.12 -2.25 -24.45
C SER A 203 -7.78 -0.91 -24.17
N THR A 204 -6.96 0.09 -23.91
CA THR A 204 -7.36 1.48 -23.67
C THR A 204 -6.62 2.41 -24.65
N PRO A 205 -7.26 3.49 -25.14
CA PRO A 205 -6.63 4.47 -26.01
C PRO A 205 -5.75 5.46 -25.23
N LYS A 206 -5.00 6.30 -25.94
CA LYS A 206 -4.27 7.40 -25.30
C LYS A 206 -5.24 8.35 -24.59
N HIS A 207 -4.83 8.89 -23.45
CA HIS A 207 -5.63 9.77 -22.61
C HIS A 207 -6.94 9.12 -22.11
N ALA A 208 -7.00 7.79 -22.04
CA ALA A 208 -8.07 7.11 -21.34
C ALA A 208 -8.04 7.53 -19.85
N PRO A 209 -9.19 7.89 -19.25
CA PRO A 209 -9.26 8.16 -17.83
C PRO A 209 -9.07 6.88 -17.02
N ASP A 210 -8.88 7.07 -15.71
CA ASP A 210 -8.87 5.99 -14.75
C ASP A 210 -10.12 5.12 -14.89
N ASN A 211 -9.91 3.81 -14.91
CA ASN A 211 -10.98 2.84 -14.88
C ASN A 211 -10.57 1.61 -14.09
N CYS A 212 -11.56 0.88 -13.58
CA CYS A 212 -11.38 -0.40 -12.91
C CYS A 212 -12.38 -1.42 -13.47
N ILE A 213 -11.83 -2.45 -14.11
CA ILE A 213 -12.54 -3.63 -14.60
C ILE A 213 -12.64 -4.62 -13.44
N ILE A 214 -13.87 -5.05 -13.12
CA ILE A 214 -14.14 -5.96 -12.01
C ILE A 214 -14.71 -7.28 -12.53
N GLY A 215 -14.21 -8.39 -11.98
CA GLY A 215 -14.66 -9.73 -12.34
C GLY A 215 -15.90 -10.19 -11.59
N TYR A 216 -16.69 -11.05 -12.22
CA TYR A 216 -17.78 -11.79 -11.61
C TYR A 216 -17.86 -13.21 -12.20
N PRO A 217 -18.12 -14.26 -11.41
CA PRO A 217 -18.31 -14.29 -9.95
C PRO A 217 -17.06 -13.84 -9.17
N PRO A 218 -17.17 -13.49 -7.88
CA PRO A 218 -16.02 -13.18 -7.04
C PRO A 218 -15.08 -14.39 -6.97
N LEU A 219 -13.78 -14.15 -6.98
CA LEU A 219 -12.76 -15.21 -6.87
C LEU A 219 -12.76 -15.85 -5.48
N TYR A 220 -13.06 -15.06 -4.45
CA TYR A 220 -13.27 -15.55 -3.09
C TYR A 220 -14.73 -15.32 -2.69
N SER A 221 -15.45 -16.41 -2.40
CA SER A 221 -16.78 -16.35 -1.78
C SER A 221 -16.65 -16.77 -0.33
N VAL A 222 -17.09 -15.94 0.61
CA VAL A 222 -17.06 -16.27 2.04
C VAL A 222 -17.83 -17.55 2.31
N GLN A 223 -19.02 -17.69 1.69
CA GLN A 223 -19.89 -18.85 1.89
C GLN A 223 -19.23 -20.17 1.46
N SER A 224 -18.46 -20.15 0.36
CA SER A 224 -17.82 -21.35 -0.18
C SER A 224 -16.41 -21.58 0.35
N HIS A 225 -15.66 -20.52 0.65
CA HIS A 225 -14.21 -20.55 0.78
C HIS A 225 -13.68 -20.09 2.14
N SER A 226 -14.53 -19.53 3.02
CA SER A 226 -14.04 -19.00 4.29
C SER A 226 -13.32 -20.07 5.12
N PRO A 227 -12.07 -19.81 5.58
CA PRO A 227 -11.38 -20.74 6.46
C PRO A 227 -12.09 -20.96 7.80
N LEU A 228 -12.92 -20.00 8.24
CA LEU A 228 -13.72 -20.14 9.47
C LEU A 228 -14.85 -21.15 9.30
N SER A 229 -15.40 -21.28 8.09
CA SER A 229 -16.47 -22.24 7.79
C SER A 229 -15.92 -23.59 7.32
N THR A 230 -14.85 -23.58 6.52
CA THR A 230 -14.29 -24.79 5.90
C THR A 230 -13.21 -25.46 6.74
N GLY A 231 -12.60 -24.73 7.69
CA GLY A 231 -11.44 -25.18 8.47
C GLY A 231 -10.16 -25.35 7.65
N ARG A 232 -10.12 -24.88 6.39
CA ARG A 232 -9.00 -25.06 5.46
C ARG A 232 -8.55 -23.73 4.87
N PRO A 233 -7.25 -23.55 4.60
CA PRO A 233 -6.78 -22.40 3.84
C PRO A 233 -7.36 -22.38 2.42
N PHE A 234 -7.53 -21.19 1.87
CA PHE A 234 -7.97 -20.96 0.49
C PHE A 234 -7.11 -19.89 -0.17
N LYS A 235 -6.92 -19.97 -1.50
CA LYS A 235 -6.15 -19.00 -2.26
C LYS A 235 -6.93 -18.51 -3.47
N ILE A 236 -6.82 -17.21 -3.75
CA ILE A 236 -7.23 -16.61 -5.02
C ILE A 236 -5.99 -16.07 -5.73
N TYR A 237 -5.97 -16.16 -7.05
CA TYR A 237 -4.84 -15.74 -7.88
C TYR A 237 -5.29 -15.53 -9.32
N TYR A 238 -4.67 -14.58 -10.01
CA TYR A 238 -4.76 -14.44 -11.46
C TYR A 238 -3.50 -13.75 -12.00
N GLU A 239 -3.26 -13.87 -13.30
CA GLU A 239 -2.12 -13.22 -13.96
C GLU A 239 -2.58 -12.20 -15.01
N VAL A 240 -1.78 -11.16 -15.22
CA VAL A 240 -1.89 -10.22 -16.34
C VAL A 240 -0.60 -10.23 -17.15
N GLN A 241 -0.72 -10.30 -18.46
CA GLN A 241 0.39 -10.09 -19.40
C GLN A 241 0.31 -8.72 -20.01
N ILE A 242 1.34 -7.92 -19.74
CA ILE A 242 1.47 -6.60 -20.34
C ILE A 242 1.95 -6.80 -21.78
N ARG A 243 1.10 -6.50 -22.76
CA ARG A 243 1.45 -6.63 -24.18
C ARG A 243 2.08 -5.33 -24.69
N GLN A 244 1.47 -4.20 -24.35
CA GLN A 244 1.92 -2.88 -24.77
C GLN A 244 1.54 -1.83 -23.71
N ALA A 245 2.43 -0.85 -23.53
CA ALA A 245 2.15 0.39 -22.82
C ALA A 245 2.27 1.60 -23.76
N GLY A 246 1.61 2.70 -23.39
CA GLY A 246 1.54 3.94 -24.15
C GLY A 246 2.79 4.80 -24.03
N GLY A 247 3.49 4.67 -22.90
CA GLY A 247 4.70 5.40 -22.54
C GLY A 247 5.84 4.51 -22.06
N LYS A 248 6.71 5.07 -21.22
CA LYS A 248 7.80 4.33 -20.56
C LYS A 248 7.30 3.51 -19.38
N GLU A 249 6.29 4.03 -18.69
CA GLU A 249 5.61 3.41 -17.57
C GLU A 249 4.46 2.52 -18.08
N VAL A 250 4.01 1.61 -17.23
CA VAL A 250 2.88 0.72 -17.50
C VAL A 250 1.74 1.14 -16.61
N ASP A 251 0.71 1.71 -17.20
CA ASP A 251 -0.41 2.32 -16.49
C ASP A 251 -1.51 1.28 -16.21
N VAL A 252 -1.10 0.15 -15.64
CA VAL A 252 -1.96 -1.00 -15.31
C VAL A 252 -1.75 -1.38 -13.84
N ALA A 253 -2.85 -1.49 -13.10
CA ALA A 253 -2.86 -1.94 -11.71
C ALA A 253 -3.59 -3.28 -11.59
N LEU A 254 -3.07 -4.19 -10.76
CA LEU A 254 -3.66 -5.50 -10.50
C LEU A 254 -3.99 -5.62 -9.02
N GLY A 255 -5.21 -6.02 -8.71
CA GLY A 255 -5.66 -6.12 -7.34
C GLY A 255 -6.93 -6.94 -7.13
N PHE A 256 -7.53 -6.72 -5.97
CA PHE A 256 -8.80 -7.30 -5.56
C PHE A 256 -9.69 -6.22 -4.96
N THR A 257 -11.00 -6.45 -5.00
CA THR A 257 -11.96 -5.57 -4.35
C THR A 257 -13.18 -6.32 -3.82
N ALA A 258 -13.65 -5.90 -2.64
CA ALA A 258 -14.99 -6.14 -2.16
C ALA A 258 -15.94 -5.15 -2.83
N LEU A 259 -17.12 -5.64 -3.23
CA LEU A 259 -18.10 -4.80 -3.92
C LEU A 259 -18.96 -4.00 -2.94
N PRO A 260 -19.45 -2.81 -3.34
CA PRO A 260 -19.24 -2.17 -4.63
C PRO A 260 -17.96 -1.29 -4.61
N TYR A 261 -17.36 -1.00 -5.77
CA TYR A 261 -16.14 -0.19 -5.89
C TYR A 261 -16.30 0.89 -6.99
N PRO A 262 -15.78 2.13 -6.79
CA PRO A 262 -15.90 3.20 -7.80
C PRO A 262 -15.08 2.84 -9.04
N ASN A 263 -15.78 2.48 -10.11
CA ASN A 263 -15.18 1.97 -11.34
C ASN A 263 -14.39 3.01 -12.16
N PHE A 264 -14.44 4.29 -11.77
CA PHE A 264 -13.69 5.41 -12.34
C PHE A 264 -12.38 5.70 -11.56
N ARG A 265 -11.98 4.81 -10.64
CA ARG A 265 -10.76 4.89 -9.83
C ARG A 265 -9.94 3.63 -10.03
N LEU A 266 -8.62 3.72 -9.95
CA LEU A 266 -7.76 2.52 -9.92
C LEU A 266 -7.98 1.73 -8.61
N PRO A 267 -7.88 0.39 -8.65
CA PRO A 267 -8.03 -0.44 -7.45
C PRO A 267 -6.94 -0.11 -6.42
N GLY A 268 -7.25 -0.35 -5.15
CA GLY A 268 -6.37 -0.05 -4.02
C GLY A 268 -6.48 1.37 -3.47
N TRP A 269 -7.03 2.32 -4.22
CA TRP A 269 -7.10 3.71 -3.75
C TRP A 269 -8.18 4.01 -2.73
N HIS A 270 -9.19 3.15 -2.63
CA HIS A 270 -10.38 3.40 -1.81
C HIS A 270 -10.79 2.14 -1.05
N ARG A 271 -11.66 2.32 -0.05
CA ARG A 271 -12.10 1.27 0.88
C ARG A 271 -12.49 -0.02 0.17
N GLY A 272 -12.07 -1.15 0.75
CA GLY A 272 -12.43 -2.47 0.25
C GLY A 272 -11.64 -2.89 -0.98
N SER A 273 -10.52 -2.25 -1.30
CA SER A 273 -9.66 -2.65 -2.40
C SER A 273 -8.18 -2.57 -2.04
N LEU A 274 -7.40 -3.47 -2.64
CA LEU A 274 -5.95 -3.43 -2.67
C LEU A 274 -5.46 -3.64 -4.10
N ALA A 275 -4.30 -3.08 -4.44
CA ALA A 275 -3.65 -3.33 -5.73
C ALA A 275 -2.14 -3.05 -5.70
N VAL A 276 -1.44 -3.55 -6.71
CA VAL A 276 -0.08 -3.14 -7.06
C VAL A 276 -0.14 -2.38 -8.37
N HIS A 277 0.43 -1.17 -8.39
CA HIS A 277 0.39 -0.27 -9.55
C HIS A 277 1.68 -0.39 -10.37
N GLY A 278 1.54 -0.28 -11.69
CA GLY A 278 2.61 -0.62 -12.62
C GLY A 278 3.57 0.51 -12.94
N ASP A 279 3.16 1.75 -12.74
CA ASP A 279 3.95 2.94 -13.01
C ASP A 279 5.05 3.14 -11.96
N ASP A 280 4.75 2.87 -10.68
CA ASP A 280 5.69 3.02 -9.56
C ASP A 280 6.07 1.70 -8.86
N GLY A 281 5.35 0.60 -9.10
CA GLY A 281 5.55 -0.67 -8.39
C GLY A 281 5.11 -0.65 -6.93
N HIS A 282 4.34 0.34 -6.50
CA HIS A 282 3.84 0.46 -5.14
C HIS A 282 2.61 -0.40 -4.91
N LYS A 283 2.39 -0.75 -3.65
CA LYS A 283 1.14 -1.37 -3.18
C LYS A 283 0.24 -0.30 -2.57
N TYR A 284 -1.04 -0.41 -2.84
CA TYR A 284 -2.09 0.50 -2.40
C TYR A 284 -3.17 -0.31 -1.70
N ILE A 285 -3.53 0.06 -0.48
CA ILE A 285 -4.53 -0.63 0.34
C ILE A 285 -5.41 0.43 0.99
N ASN A 286 -6.57 0.72 0.40
CA ASN A 286 -7.40 1.86 0.79
C ASN A 286 -6.57 3.15 0.97
N ASP A 287 -5.76 3.47 -0.05
CA ASP A 287 -4.75 4.52 0.02
C ASP A 287 -4.91 5.52 -1.13
N ARG A 288 -5.41 6.72 -0.82
CA ARG A 288 -5.65 7.80 -1.79
C ARG A 288 -4.38 8.63 -2.09
N TRP A 289 -3.25 8.28 -1.51
CA TRP A 289 -1.98 8.99 -1.61
C TRP A 289 -1.05 8.27 -2.60
N GLY A 290 0.24 8.16 -2.28
CA GLY A 290 1.28 7.58 -3.12
C GLY A 290 1.60 6.11 -2.85
N GLY A 291 0.82 5.41 -2.03
CA GLY A 291 1.05 4.00 -1.77
C GLY A 291 2.31 3.74 -0.93
N LYS A 292 2.70 2.46 -0.88
CA LYS A 292 3.93 1.99 -0.22
C LYS A 292 4.82 1.26 -1.21
N SER A 293 6.12 1.49 -1.12
CA SER A 293 7.10 0.76 -1.95
C SER A 293 6.95 -0.75 -1.75
N PHE A 294 6.92 -1.51 -2.85
CA PHE A 294 6.70 -2.96 -2.79
C PHE A 294 7.48 -3.75 -3.84
N THR A 295 7.40 -3.35 -5.11
CA THR A 295 8.13 -3.99 -6.22
C THR A 295 8.70 -2.93 -7.16
N THR A 296 9.40 -3.38 -8.20
CA THR A 296 9.84 -2.47 -9.26
C THR A 296 8.70 -2.17 -10.23
N PRO A 297 8.70 -1.01 -10.91
CA PRO A 297 7.75 -0.72 -11.98
C PRO A 297 7.63 -1.87 -12.99
N PHE A 298 6.43 -2.00 -13.56
CA PHE A 298 6.13 -3.04 -14.55
C PHE A 298 6.75 -2.68 -15.90
N ARG A 299 6.88 -3.69 -16.77
CA ARG A 299 7.41 -3.51 -18.13
C ARG A 299 6.55 -4.27 -19.13
N ALA A 300 6.45 -3.71 -20.33
CA ALA A 300 5.87 -4.41 -21.46
C ALA A 300 6.61 -5.73 -21.72
N GLY A 301 5.85 -6.80 -21.93
CA GLY A 301 6.36 -8.16 -22.09
C GLY A 301 6.36 -9.00 -20.81
N GLU A 302 6.21 -8.41 -19.62
CA GLU A 302 6.16 -9.16 -18.36
C GLU A 302 4.80 -9.83 -18.15
N ARG A 303 4.84 -11.03 -17.54
CA ARG A 303 3.68 -11.71 -16.96
C ARG A 303 3.71 -11.48 -15.45
N LEU A 304 2.72 -10.77 -14.93
CA LEU A 304 2.61 -10.43 -13.52
C LEU A 304 1.40 -11.14 -12.92
N GLY A 305 1.44 -11.48 -11.64
CA GLY A 305 0.28 -12.06 -10.98
C GLY A 305 0.19 -11.64 -9.54
N VAL A 306 -1.04 -11.52 -9.05
CA VAL A 306 -1.36 -11.13 -7.68
C VAL A 306 -2.31 -12.16 -7.09
N GLY A 307 -2.10 -12.50 -5.82
CA GLY A 307 -2.96 -13.43 -5.11
C GLY A 307 -3.10 -13.12 -3.63
N MET A 308 -4.15 -13.68 -3.04
CA MET A 308 -4.40 -13.61 -1.59
C MET A 308 -4.59 -15.02 -1.05
N SER A 309 -3.97 -15.30 0.09
CA SER A 309 -4.13 -16.54 0.86
C SER A 309 -4.91 -16.23 2.13
N PHE A 310 -5.96 -16.99 2.38
CA PHE A 310 -6.80 -16.91 3.56
C PHE A 310 -6.55 -18.15 4.42
N SER A 311 -6.14 -17.97 5.66
CA SER A 311 -5.87 -19.08 6.59
C SER A 311 -6.57 -18.87 7.93
N PRO A 312 -6.98 -19.95 8.61
CA PRO A 312 -7.59 -19.82 9.93
C PRO A 312 -6.52 -19.46 10.97
N ASN A 313 -6.79 -18.46 11.79
CA ASN A 313 -5.89 -18.03 12.86
C ASN A 313 -6.69 -17.68 14.12
N ASN A 314 -6.70 -18.56 15.11
CA ASN A 314 -7.33 -18.33 16.43
C ASN A 314 -8.75 -17.73 16.40
N GLY A 315 -9.60 -18.23 15.51
CA GLY A 315 -10.99 -17.76 15.36
C GLY A 315 -11.17 -16.54 14.46
N ALA A 316 -10.09 -16.02 13.88
CA ALA A 316 -10.08 -15.00 12.83
C ALA A 316 -9.50 -15.57 11.51
N VAL A 317 -9.60 -14.78 10.44
CA VAL A 317 -8.93 -15.06 9.17
C VAL A 317 -7.62 -14.28 9.11
N ASN A 318 -6.51 -14.96 8.88
CA ASN A 318 -5.26 -14.34 8.47
C ASN A 318 -5.22 -14.22 6.95
N VAL A 319 -4.76 -13.07 6.45
CA VAL A 319 -4.70 -12.78 5.02
C VAL A 319 -3.30 -12.37 4.62
N ASP A 320 -2.69 -13.15 3.73
CA ASP A 320 -1.39 -12.85 3.13
C ASP A 320 -1.58 -12.56 1.64
N VAL A 321 -1.04 -11.44 1.17
CA VAL A 321 -1.05 -11.06 -0.23
C VAL A 321 0.32 -11.37 -0.83
N PHE A 322 0.35 -11.87 -2.05
CA PHE A 322 1.58 -12.24 -2.73
C PHE A 322 1.58 -11.79 -4.18
N PHE A 323 2.77 -11.53 -4.71
CA PHE A 323 3.01 -11.01 -6.04
C PHE A 323 4.06 -11.82 -6.76
N THR A 324 3.82 -12.01 -8.06
CA THR A 324 4.63 -12.85 -8.92
C THR A 324 5.03 -12.11 -10.19
N ARG A 325 6.25 -12.38 -10.67
CA ARG A 325 6.78 -11.87 -11.93
C ARG A 325 7.40 -13.01 -12.71
N ASP A 326 6.91 -13.21 -13.92
CA ASP A 326 7.33 -14.25 -14.88
C ASP A 326 7.44 -15.65 -14.27
N GLY A 327 6.41 -16.04 -13.51
CA GLY A 327 6.31 -17.37 -12.91
C GLY A 327 7.07 -17.55 -11.59
N LYS A 328 7.62 -16.46 -11.02
CA LYS A 328 8.32 -16.50 -9.73
C LYS A 328 7.62 -15.63 -8.71
N LEU A 329 7.54 -16.11 -7.47
CA LEU A 329 7.16 -15.30 -6.31
C LEU A 329 8.26 -14.25 -6.06
N THR A 330 7.90 -12.97 -6.07
CA THR A 330 8.86 -11.86 -5.93
C THR A 330 8.55 -10.91 -4.78
N GLY A 331 7.37 -11.03 -4.15
CA GLY A 331 7.02 -10.23 -2.98
C GLY A 331 5.78 -10.77 -2.29
N SER A 332 5.64 -10.48 -1.01
CA SER A 332 4.45 -10.77 -0.22
C SER A 332 4.37 -9.83 0.97
N TRP A 333 3.16 -9.64 1.49
CA TRP A 333 2.92 -8.90 2.73
C TRP A 333 1.70 -9.47 3.46
N ASN A 334 1.67 -9.29 4.78
CA ASN A 334 0.48 -9.60 5.56
C ASN A 334 -0.48 -8.41 5.49
N LEU A 335 -1.77 -8.65 5.30
CA LEU A 335 -2.76 -7.57 5.21
C LEU A 335 -2.82 -6.73 6.50
N HIS A 336 -2.54 -7.34 7.65
CA HIS A 336 -2.53 -6.69 8.97
C HIS A 336 -1.11 -6.44 9.48
N GLU A 337 -0.11 -6.32 8.60
CA GLU A 337 1.22 -5.87 9.02
C GLU A 337 1.14 -4.49 9.71
N GLU A 338 2.12 -4.17 10.56
CA GLU A 338 2.11 -2.92 11.32
C GLU A 338 1.98 -1.72 10.38
N ALA A 339 0.86 -1.02 10.56
CA ALA A 339 0.44 0.13 9.78
C ALA A 339 0.62 1.40 10.64
N ASP A 340 0.91 2.52 9.99
CA ASP A 340 0.84 3.83 10.63
C ASP A 340 -0.64 4.18 10.80
N ALA A 341 -1.13 4.11 12.04
CA ALA A 341 -2.55 4.29 12.35
C ALA A 341 -3.10 5.69 12.00
N GLU A 342 -2.24 6.69 11.75
CA GLU A 342 -2.66 8.03 11.33
C GLU A 342 -2.75 8.16 9.80
N GLN A 343 -1.93 7.41 9.07
CA GLN A 343 -1.82 7.52 7.59
C GLN A 343 -2.55 6.40 6.86
N ASP A 344 -2.58 5.20 7.42
CA ASP A 344 -3.13 4.02 6.77
C ASP A 344 -4.64 3.90 7.01
N GLY A 345 -5.40 3.82 5.92
CA GLY A 345 -6.82 3.54 5.96
C GLY A 345 -7.11 2.13 6.51
N PRO A 346 -8.34 1.89 7.03
CA PRO A 346 -8.73 0.56 7.46
C PRO A 346 -8.76 -0.41 6.28
N VAL A 347 -8.38 -1.67 6.52
CA VAL A 347 -8.40 -2.76 5.54
C VAL A 347 -9.78 -3.41 5.36
N THR A 348 -10.84 -2.76 5.85
CA THR A 348 -12.21 -3.26 5.86
C THR A 348 -12.63 -3.74 4.47
N GLY A 349 -13.13 -4.98 4.41
CA GLY A 349 -13.54 -5.64 3.17
C GLY A 349 -12.53 -6.67 2.65
N LEU A 350 -11.25 -6.55 3.01
CA LEU A 350 -10.17 -7.41 2.48
C LEU A 350 -9.81 -8.58 3.40
N GLU A 351 -10.35 -8.57 4.62
CA GLU A 351 -9.98 -9.43 5.76
C GLU A 351 -10.57 -10.86 5.66
N GLY A 352 -11.15 -11.23 4.52
CA GLY A 352 -11.78 -12.54 4.32
C GLY A 352 -13.22 -12.66 4.85
N TYR A 353 -13.84 -11.54 5.26
CA TYR A 353 -15.25 -11.47 5.69
C TYR A 353 -16.21 -10.95 4.60
N HIS A 354 -15.69 -10.58 3.44
CA HIS A 354 -16.47 -10.15 2.27
C HIS A 354 -16.04 -10.97 1.06
N ASP A 355 -16.93 -11.06 0.07
CA ASP A 355 -16.57 -11.66 -1.20
C ASP A 355 -15.60 -10.75 -1.96
N LEU A 356 -14.56 -11.34 -2.56
CA LEU A 356 -13.52 -10.58 -3.26
C LEU A 356 -13.48 -10.94 -4.74
N SER A 357 -13.60 -9.91 -5.56
CA SER A 357 -13.49 -9.99 -7.02
C SER A 357 -12.09 -9.55 -7.46
N CYS A 358 -11.61 -10.04 -8.61
CA CYS A 358 -10.45 -9.42 -9.23
C CYS A 358 -10.78 -7.99 -9.64
N ALA A 359 -9.82 -7.10 -9.51
CA ALA A 359 -9.93 -5.71 -9.91
C ALA A 359 -8.68 -5.33 -10.72
N ILE A 360 -8.88 -4.91 -11.96
CA ILE A 360 -7.80 -4.52 -12.86
C ILE A 360 -8.03 -3.07 -13.26
N GLY A 361 -7.10 -2.20 -12.86
CA GLY A 361 -7.15 -0.79 -13.18
C GLY A 361 -6.28 -0.47 -14.39
N SER A 362 -6.70 0.51 -15.19
CA SER A 362 -5.80 1.11 -16.18
C SER A 362 -6.15 2.56 -16.46
N PHE A 363 -5.18 3.32 -16.96
CA PHE A 363 -5.36 4.66 -17.52
C PHE A 363 -4.40 4.85 -18.69
N ASP A 364 -4.58 5.88 -19.51
CA ASP A 364 -3.82 6.09 -20.76
C ASP A 364 -3.80 4.82 -21.65
N LYS A 365 -2.90 4.75 -22.64
CA LYS A 365 -2.88 3.67 -23.64
C LYS A 365 -2.24 2.40 -23.09
N ASN A 366 -2.99 1.30 -23.04
CA ASN A 366 -2.45 -0.03 -22.71
C ASN A 366 -3.08 -1.13 -23.56
N ILE A 367 -2.36 -2.24 -23.71
CA ILE A 367 -2.90 -3.52 -24.20
C ILE A 367 -2.37 -4.61 -23.28
N TYR A 368 -3.27 -5.42 -22.72
CA TYR A 368 -2.90 -6.48 -21.79
C TYR A 368 -3.90 -7.63 -21.81
N GLU A 369 -3.44 -8.82 -21.43
CA GLU A 369 -4.28 -10.00 -21.26
C GLU A 369 -4.46 -10.32 -19.78
N ILE A 370 -5.69 -10.61 -19.35
CA ILE A 370 -6.05 -11.06 -18.01
C ILE A 370 -6.32 -12.56 -18.07
N ILE A 371 -5.64 -13.35 -17.24
CA ILE A 371 -5.66 -14.82 -17.26
C ILE A 371 -6.15 -15.37 -15.93
N PHE A 372 -7.33 -15.97 -15.99
CA PHE A 372 -7.93 -16.76 -14.92
C PHE A 372 -7.72 -18.27 -15.11
N ASP A 373 -7.44 -18.73 -16.33
CA ASP A 373 -7.20 -20.14 -16.62
C ASP A 373 -5.90 -20.65 -15.95
N PRO A 374 -5.99 -21.53 -14.93
CA PRO A 374 -4.80 -22.03 -14.24
C PRO A 374 -3.84 -22.81 -15.14
N GLY A 375 -4.35 -23.40 -16.23
CA GLY A 375 -3.52 -24.10 -17.20
C GLY A 375 -2.59 -23.18 -18.01
N ARG A 376 -2.79 -21.86 -17.92
CA ARG A 376 -2.02 -20.84 -18.62
C ARG A 376 -1.16 -19.97 -17.71
N TRP A 377 -1.28 -20.12 -16.39
CA TRP A 377 -0.43 -19.38 -15.45
C TRP A 377 1.03 -19.81 -15.59
N LYS A 378 1.94 -18.84 -15.47
CA LYS A 378 3.37 -19.11 -15.34
C LYS A 378 3.72 -19.57 -13.91
N TYR A 379 3.00 -19.09 -12.90
CA TYR A 379 3.17 -19.51 -11.50
C TYR A 379 2.06 -20.48 -11.07
N GLN A 380 2.41 -21.47 -10.25
CA GLN A 380 1.46 -22.38 -9.65
C GLN A 380 1.41 -22.13 -8.13
N PRO A 381 0.40 -21.38 -7.64
CA PRO A 381 0.30 -20.94 -6.25
C PRO A 381 -0.09 -22.02 -5.24
#